data_AF-A0A934PVV4-F1
#
_entry.id   AF-A0A934PVV4-F1
#
_cell.length_a   1.000
_cell.length_b   1.000
_cell.length_c   1.000
_cell.angle_alpha   90.00
_cell.angle_beta   90.00
_cell.angle_gamma   90.00
#
_symmetry.space_group_name_H-M   'P 1'
#
loop_
_entity.id
_entity.type
_entity.pdbx_description
1 polymer ?
#
loop_
_entity_poly.entity_id
_entity_poly.type
_entity_poly.pdbx_seq_one_letter_code
_entity_poly.pdbx_strand_id
1 'polypeptide(L)'
;MKKTAALLVFIIISIFRGTYSFAQLPLEIRSGLIYVNDGTIGKPNANKYSALSDSLDKVLKLHPNDTTCLYLRAVLYLQLNKIISNPDVGNKMAFGNLVIAKDMAEKAVNLKMENLYLKVLRAELYKELTNRFMADQAWKFTEHQIAERKSQFDNYKAITNKYYDELAVLDKQNAYDYQKLRVNGKYPL
;
A
#
# COMPACT_ATOMS: atom_id res chain seq x y z
N MET A 1 17.26 -8.98 -52.67
CA MET A 1 17.27 -7.93 -51.63
C MET A 1 15.90 -7.56 -51.06
N LYS A 2 14.77 -7.67 -51.79
CA LYS A 2 13.45 -7.27 -51.25
C LYS A 2 12.83 -8.20 -50.20
N LYS A 3 13.11 -9.52 -50.25
CA LYS A 3 12.51 -10.52 -49.34
C LYS A 3 13.12 -10.50 -47.92
N THR A 4 14.41 -10.20 -47.80
CA THR A 4 15.11 -10.11 -46.51
C THR A 4 14.71 -8.86 -45.72
N ALA A 5 14.46 -7.74 -46.39
CA ALA A 5 13.96 -6.52 -45.75
C ALA A 5 12.54 -6.70 -45.19
N ALA A 6 11.66 -7.40 -45.91
CA ALA A 6 10.30 -7.69 -45.45
C ALA A 6 10.27 -8.60 -44.21
N LEU A 7 11.15 -9.60 -44.15
CA LEU A 7 11.29 -10.49 -42.99
C LEU A 7 11.80 -9.72 -41.75
N LEU A 8 12.75 -8.80 -41.94
CA LEU A 8 13.30 -7.96 -40.88
C LEU A 8 12.24 -7.00 -40.31
N VAL A 9 11.43 -6.37 -41.18
CA VAL A 9 10.31 -5.52 -40.76
C VAL A 9 9.25 -6.33 -40.00
N PHE A 10 8.94 -7.55 -40.45
CA PHE A 10 7.97 -8.42 -39.78
C PHE A 10 8.45 -8.87 -38.39
N ILE A 11 9.75 -9.17 -38.25
CA ILE A 11 10.37 -9.49 -36.96
C ILE A 11 10.34 -8.27 -36.02
N ILE A 12 10.70 -7.08 -36.51
CA ILE A 12 10.65 -5.84 -35.71
C ILE A 12 9.22 -5.57 -35.22
N ILE A 13 8.21 -5.69 -36.08
CA ILE A 13 6.79 -5.50 -35.70
C ILE A 13 6.34 -6.55 -34.68
N SER A 14 6.81 -7.80 -34.79
CA SER A 14 6.49 -8.87 -33.84
C SER A 14 7.13 -8.66 -32.47
N ILE A 15 8.35 -8.13 -32.41
CA ILE A 15 9.02 -7.76 -31.15
C ILE A 15 8.31 -6.58 -30.49
N PHE A 16 7.84 -5.60 -31.27
CA PHE A 16 7.06 -4.45 -30.74
C PHE A 16 5.65 -4.81 -30.25
N ARG A 17 5.05 -5.90 -30.74
CA ARG A 17 3.75 -6.38 -30.22
C ARG A 17 3.89 -7.26 -28.97
N GLY A 18 5.08 -7.80 -28.69
CA GLY A 18 5.34 -8.69 -27.57
C GLY A 18 5.50 -8.01 -26.20
N THR A 19 5.54 -6.67 -26.12
CA THR A 19 5.89 -5.96 -24.87
C THR A 19 4.73 -5.27 -24.16
N TYR A 20 3.48 -5.47 -24.58
CA TYR A 20 2.33 -5.00 -23.80
C TYR A 20 1.95 -6.04 -22.75
N SER A 21 2.75 -6.12 -21.69
CA SER A 21 2.34 -6.80 -20.47
C SER A 21 1.33 -5.92 -19.73
N PHE A 22 0.03 -6.18 -19.93
CA PHE A 22 -1.07 -5.59 -19.15
C PHE A 22 -1.11 -6.08 -17.68
N ALA A 23 -0.05 -6.72 -17.18
CA ALA A 23 -0.10 -7.52 -15.95
C ALA A 23 0.37 -6.79 -14.67
N GLN A 24 0.88 -5.57 -14.75
CA GLN A 24 1.30 -4.82 -13.56
C GLN A 24 0.21 -3.83 -13.13
N LEU A 25 -0.18 -3.91 -11.86
CA LEU A 25 -1.09 -2.95 -11.22
C LEU A 25 -0.51 -1.54 -11.47
N PRO A 26 -1.25 -0.62 -12.12
CA PRO A 26 -0.71 0.70 -12.44
C PRO A 26 -0.61 1.50 -11.15
N LEU A 27 0.60 1.72 -10.65
CA LEU A 27 0.84 2.42 -9.40
C LEU A 27 1.47 3.79 -9.66
N GLU A 28 1.08 4.75 -8.86
CA GLU A 28 1.67 6.08 -8.84
C GLU A 28 1.83 6.57 -7.39
N ILE A 29 2.81 7.43 -7.16
CA ILE A 29 2.90 8.22 -5.93
C ILE A 29 2.36 9.60 -6.24
N ARG A 30 1.37 10.04 -5.46
CA ARG A 30 0.75 11.36 -5.59
C ARG A 30 0.62 11.96 -4.20
N SER A 31 1.15 13.16 -3.99
CA SER A 31 1.11 13.83 -2.68
C SER A 31 1.62 12.94 -1.53
N GLY A 32 2.71 12.21 -1.78
CA GLY A 32 3.37 11.33 -0.80
C GLY A 32 2.60 10.05 -0.42
N LEU A 33 1.51 9.73 -1.13
CA LEU A 33 0.69 8.53 -0.93
C LEU A 33 0.71 7.64 -2.18
N ILE A 34 0.49 6.35 -2.00
CA ILE A 34 0.43 5.38 -3.10
C ILE A 34 -1.01 5.25 -3.61
N TYR A 35 -1.17 5.31 -4.93
CA TYR A 35 -2.47 5.14 -5.60
C TYR A 35 -2.39 4.09 -6.70
N VAL A 36 -3.53 3.46 -6.96
CA VAL A 36 -3.74 2.64 -8.16
C VAL A 36 -4.33 3.55 -9.24
N ASN A 37 -3.55 3.85 -10.27
CA ASN A 37 -3.92 4.72 -11.38
C ASN A 37 -4.64 3.92 -12.48
N ASP A 38 -5.83 3.43 -12.17
CA ASP A 38 -6.61 2.58 -13.07
C ASP A 38 -7.89 3.25 -13.58
N GLY A 39 -7.95 4.58 -13.49
CA GLY A 39 -9.08 5.41 -13.88
C GLY A 39 -10.28 5.40 -12.91
N THR A 40 -10.19 4.70 -11.77
CA THR A 40 -11.28 4.70 -10.78
C THR A 40 -11.31 6.02 -10.02
N ILE A 41 -12.44 6.74 -10.09
CA ILE A 41 -12.70 7.94 -9.29
C ILE A 41 -13.45 7.52 -8.03
N GLY A 42 -12.94 7.90 -6.86
CA GLY A 42 -13.56 7.61 -5.56
C GLY A 42 -13.13 6.27 -4.96
N LYS A 43 -14.09 5.48 -4.47
CA LYS A 43 -13.81 4.23 -3.76
C LYS A 43 -13.36 3.14 -4.74
N PRO A 44 -12.22 2.46 -4.51
CA PRO A 44 -11.79 1.34 -5.35
C PRO A 44 -12.80 0.20 -5.36
N ASN A 45 -13.02 -0.40 -6.53
CA ASN A 45 -13.95 -1.52 -6.69
C ASN A 45 -13.22 -2.86 -6.42
N ALA A 46 -13.56 -3.54 -5.32
CA ALA A 46 -12.99 -4.84 -4.98
C ALA A 46 -13.16 -5.89 -6.09
N ASN A 47 -14.31 -5.88 -6.79
CA ASN A 47 -14.59 -6.83 -7.86
C ASN A 47 -13.66 -6.65 -9.07
N LYS A 48 -13.13 -5.44 -9.29
CA LYS A 48 -12.18 -5.16 -10.37
C LYS A 48 -10.84 -5.88 -10.14
N TYR A 49 -10.47 -6.12 -8.89
CA TYR A 49 -9.20 -6.73 -8.52
C TYR A 49 -9.34 -8.14 -7.96
N SER A 50 -10.52 -8.78 -8.05
CA SER A 50 -10.74 -10.13 -7.50
C SER A 50 -9.80 -11.15 -8.16
N ALA A 51 -9.78 -11.20 -9.49
CA ALA A 51 -8.90 -12.12 -10.24
C ALA A 51 -7.41 -11.88 -9.96
N LEU A 52 -6.99 -10.62 -9.82
CA LEU A 52 -5.61 -10.29 -9.44
C LEU A 52 -5.32 -10.76 -8.01
N SER A 53 -6.22 -10.51 -7.07
CA SER A 53 -6.08 -10.93 -5.67
C SER A 53 -5.97 -12.45 -5.55
N ASP A 54 -6.83 -13.19 -6.25
CA ASP A 54 -6.80 -14.66 -6.26
C ASP A 54 -5.50 -15.21 -6.84
N SER A 55 -5.00 -14.59 -7.91
CA SER A 55 -3.71 -14.95 -8.52
C SER A 55 -2.55 -14.71 -7.54
N LEU A 56 -2.50 -13.53 -6.92
CA LEU A 56 -1.49 -13.18 -5.91
C LEU A 56 -1.54 -14.14 -4.72
N ASP A 57 -2.74 -14.46 -4.22
CA ASP A 57 -2.94 -15.37 -3.09
C ASP A 57 -2.51 -16.80 -3.45
N LYS A 58 -2.72 -17.24 -4.70
CA LYS A 58 -2.21 -18.53 -5.19
C LYS A 58 -0.69 -18.55 -5.24
N VAL A 59 -0.05 -17.49 -5.73
CA VAL A 59 1.42 -17.40 -5.76
C VAL A 59 1.99 -17.38 -4.35
N LEU A 60 1.43 -16.59 -3.44
CA LEU A 60 1.90 -16.51 -2.05
C LEU A 60 1.73 -17.82 -1.28
N LYS A 61 0.79 -18.69 -1.65
CA LYS A 61 0.70 -20.05 -1.10
C LYS A 61 1.85 -20.95 -1.55
N LEU A 62 2.28 -20.84 -2.81
CA LEU A 62 3.36 -21.66 -3.38
C LEU A 62 4.75 -21.08 -3.08
N HIS A 63 4.85 -19.76 -3.09
CA HIS A 63 6.06 -18.97 -2.95
C HIS A 63 5.82 -17.85 -1.93
N PRO A 64 5.79 -18.17 -0.62
CA PRO A 64 5.43 -17.22 0.43
C PRO A 64 6.41 -16.05 0.59
N ASN A 65 7.57 -16.12 -0.06
CA ASN A 65 8.61 -15.09 -0.02
C ASN A 65 8.71 -14.30 -1.34
N ASP A 66 7.75 -14.47 -2.25
CA ASP A 66 7.67 -13.62 -3.45
C ASP A 66 7.39 -12.17 -3.05
N THR A 67 8.42 -11.34 -3.08
CA THR A 67 8.36 -9.95 -2.60
C THR A 67 7.45 -9.09 -3.46
N THR A 68 7.34 -9.36 -4.75
CA THR A 68 6.45 -8.65 -5.66
C THR A 68 5.00 -8.94 -5.30
N CYS A 69 4.66 -10.20 -5.05
CA CYS A 69 3.30 -10.58 -4.68
C CYS A 69 2.93 -10.06 -3.28
N LEU A 70 3.86 -10.12 -2.33
CA LEU A 70 3.67 -9.53 -0.98
C LEU A 70 3.36 -8.03 -1.10
N TYR A 71 4.18 -7.31 -1.88
CA TYR A 71 4.02 -5.88 -2.11
C TYR A 71 2.68 -5.55 -2.78
N LEU A 72 2.37 -6.15 -3.93
CA LEU A 72 1.14 -5.86 -4.68
C LEU A 72 -0.12 -6.22 -3.87
N ARG A 73 -0.08 -7.33 -3.13
CA ARG A 73 -1.21 -7.73 -2.29
C ARG A 73 -1.43 -6.76 -1.13
N ALA A 74 -0.36 -6.27 -0.52
CA ALA A 74 -0.42 -5.24 0.52
C ALA A 74 -1.00 -3.92 -0.03
N VAL A 75 -0.64 -3.52 -1.25
CA VAL A 75 -1.23 -2.34 -1.90
C VAL A 75 -2.74 -2.49 -2.06
N LEU A 76 -3.21 -3.63 -2.57
CA LEU A 76 -4.65 -3.87 -2.73
C LEU A 76 -5.40 -3.84 -1.39
N TYR A 77 -4.83 -4.45 -0.34
CA TYR A 77 -5.40 -4.36 1.00
C TYR A 77 -5.48 -2.91 1.49
N LEU A 78 -4.41 -2.12 1.34
CA LEU A 78 -4.43 -0.70 1.71
C LEU A 78 -5.55 0.05 0.98
N GLN A 79 -5.62 -0.05 -0.35
CA GLN A 79 -6.57 0.74 -1.15
C GLN A 79 -8.04 0.40 -0.81
N LEU A 80 -8.33 -0.87 -0.54
CA LEU A 80 -9.67 -1.33 -0.19
C LEU A 80 -10.06 -1.04 1.26
N ASN A 81 -9.08 -0.81 2.14
CA ASN A 81 -9.29 -0.70 3.59
C ASN A 81 -8.77 0.60 4.21
N LYS A 82 -8.34 1.60 3.43
CA LYS A 82 -8.07 2.96 3.93
C LYS A 82 -9.36 3.64 4.40
N ILE A 83 -9.26 4.66 5.27
CA ILE A 83 -10.43 5.34 5.85
C ILE A 83 -11.33 5.95 4.78
N ILE A 84 -10.78 6.49 3.70
CA ILE A 84 -11.56 7.03 2.59
C ILE A 84 -12.47 5.95 1.96
N SER A 85 -12.01 4.71 1.89
CA SER A 85 -12.76 3.57 1.34
C SER A 85 -13.67 2.90 2.37
N ASN A 86 -13.27 2.94 3.64
CA ASN A 86 -13.96 2.32 4.78
C ASN A 86 -13.90 3.26 5.99
N PRO A 87 -14.85 4.21 6.10
CA PRO A 87 -14.76 5.33 7.04
C PRO A 87 -15.04 4.95 8.50
N ASP A 88 -15.65 3.78 8.75
CA ASP A 88 -15.82 3.27 10.10
C ASP A 88 -14.46 2.88 10.71
N VAL A 89 -13.94 3.74 11.58
CA VAL A 89 -12.68 3.52 12.30
C VAL A 89 -12.73 2.31 13.22
N GLY A 90 -13.93 1.89 13.67
CA GLY A 90 -14.16 0.70 14.48
C GLY A 90 -14.27 -0.61 13.69
N ASN A 91 -14.18 -0.57 12.36
CA ASN A 91 -14.33 -1.73 11.50
C ASN A 91 -13.18 -2.74 11.71
N LYS A 92 -13.47 -3.81 12.44
CA LYS A 92 -12.49 -4.87 12.77
C LYS A 92 -11.91 -5.56 11.53
N MET A 93 -12.71 -5.74 10.48
CA MET A 93 -12.25 -6.39 9.25
C MET A 93 -11.27 -5.48 8.50
N ALA A 94 -11.59 -4.20 8.37
CA ALA A 94 -10.69 -3.22 7.75
C ALA A 94 -9.36 -3.12 8.53
N PHE A 95 -9.43 -3.06 9.86
CA PHE A 95 -8.24 -3.07 10.72
C PHE A 95 -7.41 -4.34 10.51
N GLY A 96 -8.02 -5.52 10.56
CA GLY A 96 -7.33 -6.80 10.35
C GLY A 96 -6.65 -6.88 8.98
N ASN A 97 -7.33 -6.43 7.93
CA ASN A 97 -6.77 -6.37 6.57
C ASN A 97 -5.56 -5.42 6.48
N LEU A 98 -5.60 -4.26 7.16
CA LEU A 98 -4.46 -3.35 7.23
C LEU A 98 -3.27 -3.94 7.99
N VAL A 99 -3.52 -4.72 9.06
CA VAL A 99 -2.46 -5.45 9.78
C VAL A 99 -1.81 -6.50 8.88
N ILE A 100 -2.62 -7.29 8.16
CA ILE A 100 -2.11 -8.27 7.18
C ILE A 100 -1.25 -7.57 6.12
N ALA A 101 -1.72 -6.44 5.57
CA ALA A 101 -0.99 -5.66 4.58
C ALA A 101 0.34 -5.12 5.12
N LYS A 102 0.34 -4.60 6.35
CA LYS A 102 1.54 -4.17 7.07
C LYS A 102 2.53 -5.32 7.17
N ASP A 103 2.10 -6.50 7.61
CA ASP A 103 2.98 -7.66 7.76
C ASP A 103 3.56 -8.13 6.41
N MET A 104 2.77 -8.11 5.35
CA MET A 104 3.24 -8.40 4.00
C MET A 104 4.31 -7.40 3.53
N ALA A 105 4.08 -6.10 3.74
CA ALA A 105 5.02 -5.04 3.35
C ALA A 105 6.33 -5.11 4.16
N GLU A 106 6.25 -5.33 5.47
CA GLU A 106 7.42 -5.53 6.33
C GLU A 106 8.20 -6.79 5.95
N LYS A 107 7.50 -7.88 5.62
CA LYS A 107 8.13 -9.10 5.13
C LYS A 107 8.88 -8.86 3.81
N ALA A 108 8.31 -8.10 2.88
CA ALA A 108 8.98 -7.75 1.63
C ALA A 108 10.28 -6.96 1.87
N VAL A 109 10.29 -6.03 2.83
CA VAL A 109 11.51 -5.30 3.24
C VAL A 109 12.55 -6.23 3.88
N ASN A 110 12.12 -7.14 4.75
CA ASN A 110 13.02 -8.10 5.39
C ASN A 110 13.69 -9.03 4.36
N LEU A 111 12.97 -9.35 3.29
CA LEU A 111 13.45 -10.08 2.11
C LEU A 111 14.25 -9.19 1.13
N LYS A 112 14.66 -8.00 1.55
CA LYS A 112 15.55 -7.07 0.83
C LYS A 112 14.94 -6.50 -0.45
N MET A 113 13.61 -6.37 -0.53
CA MET A 113 12.99 -5.58 -1.60
C MET A 113 13.29 -4.09 -1.39
N GLU A 114 14.06 -3.50 -2.30
CA GLU A 114 14.39 -2.08 -2.29
C GLU A 114 13.56 -1.34 -3.35
N ASN A 115 12.46 -0.71 -2.91
CA ASN A 115 11.56 0.03 -3.79
C ASN A 115 11.01 1.27 -3.05
N LEU A 116 11.06 2.44 -3.69
CA LEU A 116 10.49 3.68 -3.14
C LEU A 116 9.00 3.53 -2.82
N TYR A 117 8.22 2.94 -3.72
CA TYR A 117 6.79 2.70 -3.52
C TYR A 117 6.51 1.79 -2.33
N LEU A 118 7.36 0.79 -2.07
CA LEU A 118 7.24 -0.04 -0.87
C LEU A 118 7.50 0.79 0.41
N LYS A 119 8.45 1.72 0.38
CA LYS A 119 8.69 2.63 1.51
C LYS A 119 7.50 3.56 1.75
N VAL A 120 6.91 4.12 0.68
CA VAL A 120 5.67 4.92 0.77
C VAL A 120 4.51 4.10 1.29
N LEU A 121 4.29 2.89 0.76
CA LEU A 121 3.26 1.96 1.21
C LEU A 121 3.36 1.67 2.72
N ARG A 122 4.57 1.46 3.25
CA ARG A 122 4.78 1.24 4.69
C ARG A 122 4.35 2.46 5.50
N ALA A 123 4.82 3.65 5.13
CA ALA A 123 4.43 4.88 5.83
C ALA A 123 2.90 5.06 5.84
N GLU A 124 2.25 4.83 4.70
CA GLU A 124 0.80 4.96 4.57
C GLU A 124 0.03 3.88 5.37
N LEU A 125 0.48 2.63 5.37
CA LEU A 125 -0.14 1.56 6.16
C LEU A 125 -0.11 1.85 7.66
N TYR A 126 1.04 2.31 8.18
CA TYR A 126 1.14 2.70 9.58
C TYR A 126 0.30 3.94 9.90
N LYS A 127 0.22 4.90 8.96
CA LYS A 127 -0.67 6.07 9.10
C LYS A 127 -2.13 5.65 9.17
N GLU A 128 -2.58 4.79 8.26
CA GLU A 128 -3.97 4.31 8.25
C GLU A 128 -4.29 3.51 9.50
N LEU A 129 -3.38 2.65 9.99
CA LEU A 129 -3.53 1.97 11.27
C LEU A 129 -3.63 2.96 12.45
N THR A 130 -2.81 4.01 12.46
CA THR A 130 -2.90 5.09 13.46
C THR A 130 -4.27 5.77 13.42
N ASN A 131 -4.75 6.08 12.22
CA ASN A 131 -6.02 6.76 12.02
C ASN A 131 -7.23 5.95 12.53
N ARG A 132 -7.13 4.61 12.57
CA ARG A 132 -8.18 3.73 13.16
C ARG A 132 -8.41 3.95 14.66
N PHE A 133 -7.50 4.66 15.34
CA PHE A 133 -7.61 4.99 16.76
C PHE A 133 -7.92 6.47 17.03
N MET A 134 -8.19 7.28 15.99
CA MET A 134 -8.41 8.73 16.16
C MET A 134 -9.81 9.15 16.58
N ALA A 135 -10.76 8.22 16.75
CA ALA A 135 -12.05 8.53 17.35
C ALA A 135 -12.03 8.29 18.85
N ASP A 136 -12.62 9.20 19.60
CA ASP A 136 -12.93 8.97 21.01
C ASP A 136 -13.94 7.80 21.12
N GLN A 137 -13.50 6.77 21.83
CA GLN A 137 -14.29 5.58 22.14
C GLN A 137 -14.19 5.23 23.63
N ALA A 138 -13.90 6.22 24.50
CA ALA A 138 -13.78 6.01 25.93
C ALA A 138 -15.05 5.41 26.55
N TRP A 139 -16.23 5.74 26.00
CA TRP A 139 -17.52 5.17 26.39
C TRP A 139 -17.66 3.65 26.12
N LYS A 140 -16.83 3.09 25.24
CA LYS A 140 -16.93 1.70 24.76
C LYS A 140 -15.98 0.74 25.46
N PHE A 141 -14.88 1.25 26.02
CA PHE A 141 -13.75 0.43 26.45
C PHE A 141 -13.47 0.63 27.94
N THR A 142 -12.93 -0.42 28.57
CA THR A 142 -12.42 -0.32 29.94
C THR A 142 -11.12 0.50 29.98
N GLU A 143 -10.73 0.99 31.16
CA GLU A 143 -9.47 1.73 31.33
C GLU A 143 -8.24 0.95 30.82
N HIS A 144 -8.19 -0.36 31.08
CA HIS A 144 -7.13 -1.23 30.55
C HIS A 144 -7.12 -1.25 29.02
N GLN A 145 -8.28 -1.43 28.39
CA GLN A 145 -8.40 -1.44 26.93
C GLN A 145 -8.05 -0.07 26.33
N ILE A 146 -8.42 1.02 26.99
CA ILE A 146 -8.04 2.39 26.58
C ILE A 146 -6.51 2.53 26.62
N ALA A 147 -5.84 2.05 27.67
CA ALA A 147 -4.39 2.09 27.79
C ALA A 147 -3.69 1.28 26.67
N GLU A 148 -4.19 0.08 26.35
CA GLU A 148 -3.68 -0.73 25.24
C GLU A 148 -3.84 -0.02 23.90
N ARG A 149 -5.03 0.54 23.63
CA ARG A 149 -5.32 1.27 22.39
C ARG A 149 -4.45 2.51 22.25
N LYS A 150 -4.24 3.24 23.34
CA LYS A 150 -3.31 4.39 23.38
C LYS A 150 -1.88 3.96 23.05
N SER A 151 -1.41 2.86 23.63
CA SER A 151 -0.08 2.29 23.34
C SER A 151 0.06 1.92 21.85
N GLN A 152 -0.95 1.28 21.28
CA GLN A 152 -0.99 0.94 19.85
C GLN A 152 -0.96 2.19 18.96
N PHE A 153 -1.77 3.21 19.28
CA PHE A 153 -1.75 4.49 18.57
C PHE A 153 -0.38 5.15 18.63
N ASP A 154 0.22 5.28 19.82
CA ASP A 154 1.50 5.95 20.01
C ASP A 154 2.62 5.23 19.25
N ASN A 155 2.62 3.90 19.25
CA ASN A 155 3.57 3.09 18.48
C ASN A 155 3.41 3.28 16.97
N TYR A 156 2.18 3.16 16.43
CA TYR A 156 1.95 3.35 15.01
C TYR A 156 2.24 4.78 14.55
N LYS A 157 1.92 5.79 15.38
CA LYS A 157 2.27 7.19 15.15
C LYS A 157 3.78 7.38 15.05
N ALA A 158 4.54 6.84 16.00
CA ALA A 158 6.00 6.97 16.01
C ALA A 158 6.63 6.38 14.74
N ILE A 159 6.18 5.18 14.34
CA ILE A 159 6.67 4.51 13.12
C ILE A 159 6.26 5.28 11.86
N THR A 160 5.01 5.75 11.79
CA THR A 160 4.50 6.58 10.68
C THR A 160 5.40 7.80 10.47
N ASN A 161 5.64 8.56 11.53
CA ASN A 161 6.44 9.79 11.46
C ASN A 161 7.89 9.49 11.10
N LYS A 162 8.47 8.43 11.68
CA LYS A 162 9.82 7.97 11.31
C LYS A 162 9.92 7.68 9.81
N TYR A 163 8.98 6.91 9.24
CA TYR A 163 9.04 6.55 7.82
C TYR A 163 8.83 7.76 6.90
N TYR A 164 7.95 8.70 7.25
CA TYR A 164 7.82 9.94 6.46
C TYR A 164 9.04 10.87 6.59
N ASP A 165 9.69 10.90 7.75
CA ASP A 165 10.96 11.64 7.93
C ASP A 165 12.07 11.01 7.07
N GLU A 166 12.19 9.67 7.04
CA GLU A 166 13.12 8.95 6.16
C GLU A 166 12.82 9.19 4.66
N LEU A 167 11.54 9.18 4.27
CA LEU A 167 11.11 9.46 2.89
C LEU A 167 11.44 10.88 2.46
N ALA A 168 11.28 11.88 3.35
CA ALA A 168 11.61 13.26 3.06
C ALA A 168 13.12 13.47 2.80
N VAL A 169 13.98 12.66 3.41
CA VAL A 169 15.43 12.66 3.14
C VAL A 169 15.75 11.95 1.83
N LEU A 170 15.10 10.81 1.57
CA LEU A 170 15.34 9.95 0.40
C LEU A 170 14.83 10.56 -0.90
N ASP A 171 13.62 11.12 -0.88
CA ASP A 171 12.91 11.69 -2.03
C ASP A 171 12.62 13.18 -1.76
N LYS A 172 13.70 13.97 -1.85
CA LYS A 172 13.71 15.40 -1.50
C LYS A 172 12.74 16.25 -2.30
N GLN A 173 12.44 15.83 -3.54
CA GLN A 173 11.51 16.55 -4.41
C GLN A 173 10.08 16.53 -3.86
N ASN A 174 9.71 15.45 -3.15
CA ASN A 174 8.40 15.29 -2.51
C ASN A 174 8.45 15.45 -0.98
N ALA A 175 9.56 15.96 -0.42
CA ALA A 175 9.76 16.08 1.03
C ALA A 175 8.63 16.82 1.75
N TYR A 176 8.12 17.90 1.14
CA TYR A 176 7.02 18.68 1.70
C TYR A 176 5.73 17.85 1.84
N ASP A 177 5.42 17.01 0.85
CA ASP A 177 4.24 16.15 0.88
C ASP A 177 4.37 15.09 1.98
N TYR A 178 5.54 14.47 2.13
CA TYR A 178 5.77 13.52 3.23
C TYR A 178 5.65 14.18 4.60
N GLN A 179 6.19 15.39 4.77
CA GLN A 179 6.10 16.12 6.05
C GLN A 179 4.64 16.45 6.43
N LYS A 180 3.77 16.73 5.45
CA LYS A 180 2.34 16.94 5.69
C LYS A 180 1.59 15.69 6.15
N LEU A 181 2.08 14.51 5.80
CA LEU A 181 1.43 13.24 6.12
C LEU A 181 1.74 12.75 7.53
N ARG A 182 2.65 13.42 8.25
CA ARG A 182 2.97 13.10 9.65
C ARG A 182 1.74 13.26 10.54
N VAL A 183 1.64 12.39 11.54
CA VAL A 183 0.59 12.42 12.54
C VAL A 183 1.02 13.32 13.69
N ASN A 184 0.35 14.45 13.86
CA ASN A 184 0.61 15.42 14.94
C ASN A 184 -0.35 15.27 16.12
N GLY A 185 -1.55 14.72 15.89
CA GLY A 185 -2.59 14.53 16.91
C GLY A 185 -2.16 13.59 18.05
N LYS A 186 -2.84 13.71 19.20
CA LYS A 186 -2.71 12.80 20.34
C LYS A 186 -3.84 11.77 20.29
N TYR A 187 -3.68 10.66 21.03
CA TYR A 187 -4.78 9.72 21.24
C TYR A 187 -5.96 10.48 21.89
N PRO A 188 -7.18 10.38 21.34
CA PRO A 188 -8.35 11.07 21.87
C PRO A 188 -8.81 10.43 23.18
N LEU A 189 -9.04 11.25 24.20
CA LEU A 189 -9.62 10.91 25.51
C LEU A 189 -10.60 12.01 25.90
#